data_AF-A0A220VCJ9-F1
#
_entry.id   AF-A0A220VCJ9-F1
#
_cell.length_a   1.000
_cell.length_b   1.000
_cell.length_c   1.000
_cell.angle_alpha   90.00
_cell.angle_beta   90.00
_cell.angle_gamma   90.00
#
_symmetry.space_group_name_H-M   'P 1'
#
loop_
_entity.id
_entity.type
_entity.pdbx_description
1 polymer ?
#
loop_
_entity_poly.entity_id
_entity_poly.type
_entity_poly.pdbx_seq_one_letter_code
_entity_poly.pdbx_strand_id
1 'polypeptide(L)'
;MNQLEIGENISDFASIYSDLISNIQPRIQIIGKPENLKQIDNQKRIRALLLAAIRNTILWKQSGGIGLLFYSEEIKLLNKQKNI
;
A
#
# COMPACT_ATOMS: atom_id res chain seq x y z
N MET A 1 -23.23 15.91 -11.27
CA MET A 1 -22.42 15.14 -10.31
C MET A 1 -21.22 16.03 -9.99
N ASN A 2 -21.32 16.74 -8.86
CA ASN A 2 -20.46 17.90 -8.58
C ASN A 2 -19.03 17.44 -8.22
N GLN A 3 -18.03 18.16 -8.71
CA GLN A 3 -16.61 17.96 -8.40
C GLN A 3 -16.27 18.04 -6.88
N LEU A 4 -17.26 18.35 -6.02
CA LEU A 4 -17.14 18.49 -4.58
C LEU A 4 -17.21 17.15 -3.82
N GLU A 5 -17.86 16.10 -4.33
CA GLU A 5 -18.04 14.84 -3.58
C GLU A 5 -16.77 13.97 -3.53
N ILE A 6 -15.90 14.08 -4.54
CA ILE A 6 -14.71 13.22 -4.65
C ILE A 6 -13.64 13.66 -3.63
N GLY A 7 -13.57 14.96 -3.34
CA GLY A 7 -12.58 15.53 -2.42
C GLY A 7 -12.83 15.18 -0.95
N GLU A 8 -14.10 15.10 -0.55
CA GLU A 8 -14.50 14.81 0.84
C GLU A 8 -14.10 13.37 1.22
N ASN A 9 -14.53 12.40 0.41
CA ASN A 9 -14.24 10.98 0.64
C ASN A 9 -12.73 10.66 0.66
N ILE A 10 -11.93 11.29 -0.22
CA ILE A 10 -10.47 11.10 -0.24
C ILE A 10 -9.82 11.62 1.05
N SER A 11 -10.34 12.71 1.61
CA SER A 11 -9.84 13.26 2.87
C SER A 11 -10.07 12.30 4.03
N ASP A 12 -11.24 11.68 4.08
CA ASP A 12 -11.60 10.71 5.14
C ASP A 12 -10.72 9.47 5.08
N PHE A 13 -10.53 8.89 3.89
CA PHE A 13 -9.61 7.77 3.70
C PHE A 13 -8.17 8.11 4.08
N ALA A 14 -7.73 9.35 3.80
CA ALA A 14 -6.40 9.81 4.18
C ALA A 14 -6.23 9.96 5.70
N SER A 15 -7.30 10.34 6.42
CA SER A 15 -7.30 10.38 7.89
C SER A 15 -7.17 8.97 8.46
N ILE A 16 -8.02 8.04 8.00
CA ILE A 16 -8.01 6.64 8.45
C ILE A 16 -6.63 6.00 8.26
N TYR A 17 -5.99 6.23 7.11
CA TYR A 17 -4.62 5.77 6.89
C TYR A 17 -3.61 6.36 7.90
N SER A 18 -3.73 7.66 8.19
CA SER A 18 -2.87 8.34 9.15
C SER A 18 -3.06 7.77 10.56
N ASP A 19 -4.30 7.55 10.97
CA ASP A 19 -4.63 7.13 12.33
C ASP A 19 -4.24 5.67 12.60
N LEU A 20 -4.47 4.78 11.63
CA LEU A 20 -4.35 3.34 11.85
C LEU A 20 -3.07 2.74 11.25
N ILE A 21 -2.64 3.21 10.08
CA ILE A 21 -1.54 2.56 9.33
C ILE A 21 -0.21 3.30 9.53
N SER A 22 -0.21 4.62 9.67
CA SER A 22 1.05 5.39 9.73
C SER A 22 1.90 5.09 10.97
N ASN A 23 1.28 4.58 12.04
CA ASN A 23 1.93 4.20 13.29
C ASN A 23 2.64 2.82 13.21
N ILE A 24 2.36 2.04 12.17
CA ILE A 24 2.93 0.70 11.98
C ILE A 24 4.34 0.83 11.39
N GLN A 25 5.32 0.14 11.98
CA GLN A 25 6.69 0.06 11.45
C GLN A 25 6.91 -1.23 10.66
N PRO A 26 7.66 -1.17 9.54
CA PRO A 26 8.34 0.00 8.97
C PRO A 26 7.39 0.93 8.17
N ARG A 27 7.66 2.24 8.22
CA ARG A 27 6.87 3.22 7.46
C ARG A 27 7.19 3.14 5.96
N ILE A 28 6.15 3.28 5.13
CA ILE A 28 6.29 3.39 3.67
C ILE A 28 6.94 4.74 3.34
N GLN A 29 8.11 4.70 2.71
CA GLN A 29 8.81 5.90 2.26
C GLN A 29 8.33 6.29 0.86
N ILE A 30 7.85 7.53 0.70
CA ILE A 30 7.49 8.08 -0.60
C ILE A 30 8.62 9.00 -1.06
N ILE A 31 9.26 8.66 -2.18
CA ILE A 31 10.39 9.40 -2.76
C ILE A 31 9.91 10.13 -4.01
N GLY A 32 10.23 11.41 -4.14
CA GLY A 32 9.82 12.22 -5.28
C GLY A 32 10.20 13.69 -5.12
N LYS A 33 9.71 14.54 -6.03
CA LYS A 33 9.95 15.99 -5.96
C LYS A 33 9.29 16.58 -4.71
N PRO A 34 10.03 17.28 -3.84
CA PRO A 34 9.50 17.79 -2.57
C PRO A 34 8.42 18.85 -2.77
N GLU A 35 8.46 19.60 -3.88
CA GLU A 35 7.42 20.57 -4.25
C GLU A 35 6.03 19.92 -4.36
N ASN A 36 5.95 18.73 -4.97
CA ASN A 36 4.70 18.00 -5.15
C ASN A 36 4.27 17.29 -3.87
N LEU A 37 5.23 16.83 -3.05
CA LEU A 37 4.96 16.12 -1.79
C LEU A 37 4.50 17.06 -0.67
N LYS A 38 4.83 18.36 -0.75
CA LYS A 38 4.34 19.38 0.18
C LYS A 38 2.87 19.74 -0.03
N GLN A 39 2.32 19.51 -1.24
CA GLN A 39 0.92 19.82 -1.54
C GLN A 39 -0.03 18.91 -0.76
N ILE A 40 -0.97 19.51 -0.01
CA ILE A 40 -1.87 18.78 0.89
C ILE A 40 -2.75 17.78 0.13
N ASP A 41 -3.25 18.16 -1.06
CA ASP A 41 -4.09 17.31 -1.90
C ASP A 41 -3.35 16.06 -2.37
N ASN A 42 -2.09 16.21 -2.76
CA ASN A 42 -1.28 15.07 -3.17
C ASN A 42 -1.02 14.12 -2.00
N GLN A 43 -0.76 14.65 -0.79
CA GLN A 43 -0.61 13.80 0.38
C GLN A 43 -1.89 13.02 0.71
N LYS A 44 -3.06 13.67 0.62
CA LYS A 44 -4.35 12.99 0.84
C LYS A 44 -4.58 11.89 -0.19
N ARG A 45 -4.33 12.17 -1.47
CA ARG A 45 -4.44 11.18 -2.56
C ARG A 45 -3.49 10.00 -2.35
N ILE A 46 -2.23 10.24 -1.99
CA ILE A 46 -1.24 9.20 -1.72
C ILE A 46 -1.72 8.29 -0.58
N ARG A 47 -2.15 8.87 0.55
CA ARG A 47 -2.63 8.10 1.70
C ARG A 47 -3.87 7.26 1.38
N ALA A 48 -4.83 7.83 0.66
CA ALA A 48 -6.03 7.11 0.21
C ALA A 48 -5.67 5.94 -0.72
N LEU A 49 -4.72 6.12 -1.65
CA LEU A 49 -4.24 5.05 -2.54
C LEU A 49 -3.52 3.93 -1.77
N LEU A 50 -2.68 4.29 -0.80
CA LEU A 50 -2.00 3.30 0.05
C LEU A 50 -3.01 2.46 0.85
N LEU A 51 -4.05 3.09 1.40
CA LEU A 51 -5.12 2.37 2.09
C LEU A 51 -5.84 1.38 1.15
N ALA A 52 -6.17 1.81 -0.07
CA ALA A 52 -6.81 0.96 -1.08
C ALA A 52 -5.92 -0.22 -1.48
N ALA A 53 -4.62 0.00 -1.67
CA ALA A 53 -3.65 -1.05 -1.99
C ALA A 53 -3.55 -2.10 -0.87
N ILE A 54 -3.55 -1.66 0.40
CA ILE A 54 -3.57 -2.56 1.56
C ILE A 54 -4.82 -3.43 1.55
N ARG A 55 -6.00 -2.83 1.34
CA ARG A 55 -7.27 -3.56 1.28
C ARG A 55 -7.25 -4.61 0.18
N ASN A 56 -6.74 -4.28 -1.01
CA ASN A 56 -6.61 -5.22 -2.12
C ASN A 56 -5.60 -6.33 -1.82
N THR A 57 -4.50 -6.02 -1.15
CA THR A 57 -3.51 -7.02 -0.72
C THR A 57 -4.10 -8.00 0.30
N ILE A 58 -4.90 -7.50 1.24
CA ILE A 58 -5.61 -8.35 2.22
C ILE A 58 -6.62 -9.25 1.49
N LEU A 59 -7.41 -8.68 0.58
CA LEU A 59 -8.35 -9.46 -0.22
C LEU A 59 -7.65 -10.55 -1.04
N TRP A 60 -6.52 -10.23 -1.66
CA TRP A 60 -5.71 -11.20 -2.39
C TRP A 60 -5.28 -12.37 -1.50
N LYS A 61 -4.80 -12.10 -0.29
CA LYS A 61 -4.46 -13.14 0.69
C LYS A 61 -5.68 -13.95 1.13
N GLN A 62 -6.82 -13.30 1.36
CA GLN A 62 -8.08 -13.96 1.73
C GLN A 62 -8.58 -14.89 0.64
N SER A 63 -8.38 -14.54 -0.63
CA SER A 63 -8.73 -15.36 -1.79
C SER A 63 -7.71 -16.48 -2.09
N GLY A 64 -6.74 -16.72 -1.20
CA GLY A 64 -5.72 -17.78 -1.38
C GLY A 64 -4.47 -17.33 -2.15
N GLY A 65 -4.24 -16.02 -2.28
CA GLY A 65 -3.03 -15.47 -2.88
C GLY A 65 -1.79 -15.83 -2.06
N ILE A 66 -0.82 -16.49 -2.71
CA ILE A 66 0.45 -16.87 -2.12
C ILE A 66 1.37 -15.64 -2.08
N GLY A 67 1.72 -15.19 -0.87
CA GLY A 67 2.58 -14.02 -0.67
C GLY A 67 3.99 -14.22 -1.25
N LEU A 68 4.65 -13.13 -1.65
CA LEU A 68 6.02 -13.15 -2.22
C LEU A 68 7.03 -13.91 -1.34
N LEU A 69 6.85 -13.88 -0.02
CA LEU A 69 7.67 -14.65 0.93
C LEU A 69 7.58 -16.16 0.67
N PHE A 70 6.38 -16.69 0.40
CA PHE A 70 6.19 -18.10 0.08
C PHE A 70 6.84 -18.48 -1.26
N TYR A 71 6.66 -17.64 -2.28
CA TYR A 71 7.31 -17.85 -3.59
C TYR A 71 8.84 -17.90 -3.45
N SER A 72 9.41 -17.12 -2.53
CA SER A 72 10.86 -17.10 -2.30
C SER A 72 11.39 -18.38 -1.65
N GLU A 73 10.60 -19.07 -0.81
CA GLU A 73 11.00 -20.34 -0.18
C GLU A 73 10.97 -21.50 -1.17
N GLU A 74 9.96 -21.58 -2.06
CA GLU A 74 9.94 -22.58 -3.13
C GLU A 74 11.13 -22.44 -4.08
N ILE A 75 11.48 -21.21 -4.50
CA ILE A 75 12.65 -20.96 -5.36
C ILE A 75 13.96 -21.38 -4.67
N LYS A 76 14.11 -21.14 -3.36
CA LYS A 76 15.28 -21.61 -2.60
C LYS A 76 15.37 -23.14 -2.56
N LEU A 77 14.25 -23.83 -2.31
CA LEU A 77 14.19 -25.28 -2.25
C LEU A 77 14.48 -25.92 -3.61
N LEU A 78 13.95 -25.36 -4.69
CA LEU A 78 14.21 -25.81 -6.07
C LEU A 78 15.68 -25.60 -6.48
N ASN A 79 16.28 -24.46 -6.11
CA ASN A 79 17.70 -24.20 -6.37
C ASN A 79 18.64 -25.10 -5.55
N LYS A 80 18.21 -25.55 -4.37
CA LYS A 80 18.97 -26.52 -3.56
C LYS A 80 18.99 -27.91 -4.21
N GLN A 81 17.90 -28.34 -4.82
CA GLN A 81 17.81 -29.63 -5.52
C GLN A 81 18.57 -29.66 -6.85
N LYS A 82 18.76 -28.52 -7.51
CA LYS A 82 19.54 -28.41 -8.75
C LYS A 82 21.06 -28.35 -8.56
N ASN A 83 21.53 -28.14 -7.32
CA ASN A 83 22.96 -28.05 -6.96
C ASN A 83 23.47 -29.33 -6.27
N ILE A 84 22.78 -30.47 -6.47
CA ILE A 84 23.22 -31.83 -6.15
C ILE A 84 23.25 -32.60 -7.46
#